data_AF-A0A5J4XYU4-F1
#
_entry.id   AF-A0A5J4XYU4-F1
#
_cell.length_a   1.000
_cell.length_b   1.000
_cell.length_c   1.000
_cell.angle_alpha   90.00
_cell.angle_beta   90.00
_cell.angle_gamma   90.00
#
_symmetry.space_group_name_H-M   'P 1'
#
loop_
_entity.id
_entity.type
_entity.pdbx_description
1 polymer ?
#
loop_
_entity_poly.entity_id
_entity_poly.type
_entity_poly.pdbx_seq_one_letter_code
_entity_poly.pdbx_strand_id
1 'polypeptide(L)'
;MYPSFARNAFTWYIAQFQDPLMTLMPAWFRVLCWSEIYVQLPFFFIAAYAHAYGKTWIQKPTIVYGLFVASTMLCILSELMLSPYSKHPRFLLSAFYLPYFVFPFAMAVRMLVTDCPFESTNCRGKKQA
;
A
#
# COMPACT_ATOMS: atom_id res chain seq x y z
N MET A 1 20.16 18.38 6.94
CA MET A 1 19.89 18.02 8.34
C MET A 1 18.45 17.55 8.44
N TYR A 2 18.19 16.36 8.98
CA TYR A 2 16.83 15.87 9.21
C TYR A 2 16.30 16.42 10.55
N PRO A 3 14.98 16.71 10.67
CA PRO A 3 14.40 17.19 11.92
C PRO A 3 14.60 16.18 13.05
N SER A 4 14.93 16.67 14.26
CA SER A 4 15.28 15.84 15.42
C SER A 4 14.16 14.89 15.84
N PHE A 5 12.90 15.33 15.75
CA PHE A 5 11.72 14.50 15.99
C PHE A 5 11.72 13.23 15.12
N ALA A 6 11.94 13.35 13.81
CA ALA A 6 11.89 12.22 12.89
C ALA A 6 12.99 11.20 13.18
N ARG A 7 14.19 11.70 13.52
CA ARG A 7 15.31 10.85 13.92
C ARG A 7 15.02 10.10 15.22
N ASN A 8 14.43 10.78 16.20
CA ASN A 8 14.08 10.16 17.48
C ASN A 8 13.00 9.08 17.32
N ALA A 9 11.95 9.37 16.54
CA ALA A 9 10.90 8.41 16.23
C ALA A 9 11.45 7.16 15.49
N PHE A 10 12.32 7.37 14.49
CA PHE A 10 12.96 6.29 13.75
C PHE A 10 13.87 5.43 14.64
N THR A 11 14.66 6.08 15.50
CA THR A 11 15.56 5.37 16.43
C THR A 11 14.75 4.56 17.45
N TRP A 12 13.66 5.12 17.98
CA TRP A 12 12.74 4.42 18.87
C TRP A 12 12.10 3.20 18.18
N TYR A 13 11.67 3.36 16.92
CA TYR A 13 11.11 2.27 16.12
C TYR A 13 12.10 1.13 15.92
N ILE A 14 13.34 1.43 15.50
CA ILE A 14 14.39 0.41 15.33
C ILE A 14 14.68 -0.27 16.67
N ALA A 15 14.75 0.48 17.77
CA ALA A 15 15.01 -0.10 19.08
C ALA A 15 13.91 -1.05 19.54
N GLN A 16 12.65 -0.74 19.24
CA GLN A 16 11.49 -1.47 19.71
C GLN A 16 11.11 -2.69 18.84
N PHE A 17 11.26 -2.58 17.53
CA PHE A 17 10.79 -3.58 16.57
C PHE A 17 11.91 -4.35 15.88
N GLN A 18 13.14 -3.84 15.92
CA GLN A 18 14.33 -4.33 15.20
C GLN A 18 14.02 -4.83 13.79
N ASP A 19 13.24 -4.05 13.04
CA ASP A 19 12.88 -4.41 11.68
C ASP A 19 14.15 -4.51 10.81
N PRO A 20 14.47 -5.71 10.26
CA PRO A 20 15.65 -5.89 9.44
C PRO A 20 15.62 -5.04 8.17
N LEU A 21 14.44 -4.73 7.62
CA LEU A 21 14.32 -3.91 6.41
C LEU A 21 14.70 -2.46 6.68
N MET A 22 14.23 -1.87 7.77
CA MET A 22 14.58 -0.50 8.15
C MET A 22 16.00 -0.38 8.72
N THR A 23 16.56 -1.47 9.27
CA THR A 23 17.92 -1.47 9.84
C THR A 23 19.00 -1.64 8.77
N LEU A 24 18.86 -2.62 7.88
CA LEU A 24 19.85 -2.92 6.83
C LEU A 24 19.59 -2.13 5.54
N MET A 25 18.32 -1.77 5.30
CA MET A 25 17.85 -1.00 4.13
C MET A 25 18.49 -1.46 2.80
N PRO A 26 18.21 -2.71 2.38
CA PRO A 26 18.76 -3.28 1.17
C PRO A 26 18.34 -2.49 -0.08
N ALA A 27 19.12 -2.59 -1.15
CA ALA A 27 18.93 -1.77 -2.35
C ALA A 27 17.53 -1.92 -2.98
N TRP A 28 17.00 -3.15 -3.05
CA TRP A 28 15.66 -3.41 -3.58
C TRP A 28 14.56 -2.72 -2.75
N PHE A 29 14.68 -2.75 -1.42
CA PHE A 29 13.72 -2.11 -0.52
C PHE A 29 13.78 -0.60 -0.65
N ARG A 30 14.98 -0.03 -0.79
CA ARG A 30 15.16 1.40 -1.03
C ARG A 30 14.48 1.86 -2.32
N VAL A 31 14.56 1.07 -3.39
CA VAL A 31 13.86 1.36 -4.65
C VAL A 31 12.35 1.30 -4.45
N LEU A 32 11.83 0.35 -3.67
CA LEU A 32 10.41 0.31 -3.32
C LEU A 32 9.98 1.58 -2.57
N CYS A 33 10.73 2.02 -1.55
CA CYS A 33 10.43 3.27 -0.84
C CYS A 33 10.45 4.49 -1.77
N TRP A 34 11.40 4.56 -2.70
CA TRP A 34 11.41 5.63 -3.70
C TRP A 34 10.20 5.56 -4.63
N SER A 35 9.82 4.37 -5.09
CA SER A 35 8.62 4.17 -5.91
C SER A 35 7.35 4.54 -5.14
N GLU A 36 7.32 4.33 -3.83
CA GLU A 36 6.22 4.73 -2.99
C GLU A 36 6.08 6.26 -2.95
N ILE A 37 7.19 6.97 -2.78
CA ILE A 37 7.20 8.43 -2.74
C ILE A 37 6.82 9.05 -4.08
N TYR A 38 7.32 8.50 -5.19
CA TYR A 38 7.13 9.10 -6.52
C TYR A 38 5.89 8.63 -7.27
N VAL A 39 5.40 7.42 -6.98
CA VAL A 39 4.28 6.81 -7.72
C VAL A 39 3.10 6.57 -6.79
N GLN A 40 3.34 5.92 -5.66
CA GLN A 40 2.25 5.45 -4.80
C GLN A 40 1.53 6.60 -4.09
N LEU A 41 2.29 7.51 -3.46
CA LEU A 41 1.75 8.67 -2.74
C LEU A 41 1.02 9.66 -3.65
N PRO A 42 1.57 10.08 -4.81
CA PRO A 42 0.83 10.96 -5.72
C PRO A 42 -0.47 10.32 -6.22
N PHE A 43 -0.43 9.03 -6.55
CA PHE A 43 -1.62 8.30 -6.97
C PHE A 43 -2.65 8.18 -5.85
N PHE A 44 -2.22 7.99 -4.60
CA PHE A 44 -3.12 7.94 -3.45
C PHE A 44 -3.97 9.21 -3.33
N PHE A 45 -3.38 10.40 -3.47
CA PHE A 45 -4.13 11.66 -3.43
C PHE A 45 -5.11 11.80 -4.61
N ILE A 46 -4.68 11.41 -5.81
CA ILE A 46 -5.53 11.42 -7.01
C ILE A 46 -6.71 10.45 -6.85
N ALA A 47 -6.45 9.24 -6.37
CA ALA A 47 -7.45 8.21 -6.14
C ALA A 47 -8.43 8.62 -5.04
N ALA A 48 -7.95 9.20 -3.93
CA ALA A 48 -8.79 9.72 -2.86
C ALA A 48 -9.72 10.84 -3.36
N TYR A 49 -9.19 11.78 -4.14
CA TYR A 49 -9.99 12.82 -4.79
C TYR A 49 -11.03 12.22 -5.75
N ALA A 50 -10.62 11.35 -6.66
CA ALA A 50 -11.52 10.76 -7.64
C ALA A 50 -12.63 9.92 -6.99
N HIS A 51 -12.32 9.22 -5.89
CA HIS A 51 -13.30 8.47 -5.11
C HIS A 51 -14.28 9.40 -4.38
N ALA A 52 -13.80 10.51 -3.80
CA ALA A 52 -14.65 11.51 -3.14
C ALA A 52 -15.64 12.20 -4.11
N TYR A 53 -15.22 12.43 -5.37
CA TYR A 53 -16.05 13.03 -6.41
C TYR A 53 -16.76 12.03 -7.34
N GLY A 54 -16.73 10.74 -7.00
CA GLY A 54 -17.46 9.70 -7.73
C GLY A 54 -17.06 9.54 -9.20
N LYS A 55 -15.78 9.74 -9.55
CA LYS A 55 -15.31 9.71 -10.94
C LYS A 55 -15.05 8.28 -11.41
N THR A 56 -15.79 7.81 -12.42
CA THR A 56 -15.69 6.44 -12.94
C THR A 56 -14.39 6.10 -13.66
N TRP A 57 -13.67 7.09 -14.19
CA TRP A 57 -12.40 6.84 -14.89
C TRP A 57 -11.30 6.26 -13.99
N ILE A 58 -11.39 6.44 -12.67
CA ILE A 58 -10.36 6.00 -11.72
C ILE A 58 -10.41 4.49 -11.46
N GLN A 59 -11.45 3.78 -11.89
CA GLN A 59 -11.62 2.36 -11.59
C GLN A 59 -10.47 1.51 -12.13
N LYS A 60 -10.19 1.58 -13.43
CA LYS A 60 -9.09 0.84 -14.08
C LYS A 60 -7.72 1.16 -13.46
N PRO A 61 -7.30 2.42 -13.27
CA PRO A 61 -6.01 2.71 -12.67
C PRO A 61 -5.95 2.32 -11.18
N THR A 62 -7.06 2.38 -10.43
CA THR A 62 -7.10 1.91 -9.03
C THR A 62 -6.83 0.42 -8.92
N ILE A 63 -7.32 -0.39 -9.87
CA ILE A 63 -7.06 -1.83 -9.90
C ILE A 63 -5.57 -2.10 -10.12
N VAL A 64 -4.97 -1.48 -11.15
CA VAL A 64 -3.54 -1.64 -11.46
C VAL A 64 -2.69 -1.21 -10.27
N TYR A 65 -3.00 -0.07 -9.69
CA TYR A 65 -2.34 0.44 -8.48
C TYR A 65 -2.46 -0.54 -7.30
N GLY A 66 -3.67 -0.98 -6.98
CA GLY A 66 -3.90 -1.83 -5.82
C GLY A 66 -3.22 -3.19 -5.96
N LEU A 67 -3.17 -3.76 -7.17
CA LEU A 67 -2.42 -4.98 -7.45
C LEU A 67 -0.90 -4.76 -7.33
N PHE A 68 -0.38 -3.65 -7.86
CA PHE A 68 1.04 -3.32 -7.75
C PHE A 68 1.48 -3.21 -6.28
N VAL A 69 0.75 -2.43 -5.47
CA VAL A 69 1.04 -2.27 -4.04
C VAL A 69 0.90 -3.59 -3.29
N ALA A 70 -0.10 -4.41 -3.63
CA ALA A 70 -0.26 -5.73 -3.03
C ALA A 70 0.93 -6.65 -3.36
N SER A 71 1.46 -6.62 -4.58
CA SER A 71 2.64 -7.39 -4.96
C SER A 71 3.90 -6.93 -4.21
N THR A 72 4.14 -5.62 -4.10
CA THR A 72 5.31 -5.10 -3.36
C THR A 72 5.22 -5.43 -1.87
N MET A 73 4.01 -5.34 -1.28
CA MET A 73 3.78 -5.75 0.11
C MET A 73 3.97 -7.25 0.29
N LEU A 74 3.53 -8.08 -0.65
CA LEU A 74 3.73 -9.52 -0.60
C LEU A 74 5.23 -9.89 -0.60
N CYS A 75 6.04 -9.21 -1.42
CA CYS A 75 7.50 -9.36 -1.40
C CYS A 75 8.10 -9.00 -0.03
N ILE A 76 7.64 -7.90 0.57
CA ILE A 76 8.08 -7.46 1.91
C ILE A 76 7.68 -8.48 2.98
N LEU A 77 6.42 -8.93 2.98
CA LEU A 77 5.94 -9.94 3.93
C LEU A 77 6.69 -11.27 3.78
N SER A 78 6.96 -11.71 2.55
CA SER A 78 7.72 -12.94 2.32
C SER A 78 9.15 -12.83 2.87
N GLU A 79 9.81 -11.69 2.67
CA GLU A 79 11.14 -11.45 3.22
C GLU A 79 11.12 -11.43 4.75
N LEU A 80 10.13 -10.77 5.36
CA LEU A 80 9.97 -10.72 6.82
C LEU A 80 9.76 -12.11 7.44
N MET A 81 9.03 -12.99 6.75
CA MET A 81 8.75 -14.35 7.23
C MET A 81 9.95 -15.28 7.07
N LEU A 82 10.66 -15.18 5.94
CA LEU A 82 11.79 -16.03 5.59
C LEU A 82 13.12 -15.58 6.21
N SER A 83 13.24 -14.30 6.57
CA SER A 83 14.49 -13.75 7.07
C SER A 83 14.91 -14.38 8.41
N PRO A 84 16.15 -14.87 8.52
CA PRO A 84 16.69 -15.40 9.77
C PRO A 84 17.04 -14.30 10.79
N TYR A 85 17.03 -13.03 10.38
CA TYR A 85 17.50 -11.89 11.18
C TYR A 85 16.45 -11.30 12.13
N SER A 86 15.17 -11.66 11.98
CA SER A 86 14.09 -11.17 12.84
C SER A 86 14.11 -11.88 14.20
N LYS A 87 14.63 -11.18 15.23
CA LYS A 87 14.64 -11.63 16.64
C LYS A 87 13.30 -11.41 17.35
N HIS A 88 12.49 -10.46 16.88
CA HIS A 88 11.14 -10.18 17.38
C HIS A 88 10.10 -11.17 16.84
N PRO A 89 8.91 -11.27 17.46
CA PRO A 89 7.84 -12.12 16.95
C PRO A 89 7.47 -11.69 15.53
N ARG A 90 7.93 -12.46 14.54
CA ARG A 90 7.77 -12.15 13.11
C ARG A 90 6.31 -11.89 12.74
N PHE A 91 5.39 -12.57 13.41
CA PHE A 91 3.95 -12.37 13.27
C PHE A 91 3.47 -10.98 13.67
N LEU A 92 4.02 -10.41 14.76
CA LEU A 92 3.66 -9.06 15.18
C LEU A 92 4.13 -8.04 14.14
N LEU A 93 5.36 -8.21 13.64
CA LEU A 93 5.91 -7.34 12.60
C LEU A 93 5.09 -7.46 11.31
N SER A 94 4.81 -8.67 10.84
CA SER A 94 3.94 -8.90 9.67
C SER A 94 2.55 -8.30 9.87
N ALA A 95 1.98 -8.38 11.07
CA ALA A 95 0.68 -7.78 11.38
C ALA A 95 0.69 -6.25 11.25
N PHE A 96 1.82 -5.57 11.45
CA PHE A 96 1.95 -4.14 11.18
C PHE A 96 1.92 -3.81 9.68
N TYR A 97 2.50 -4.67 8.83
CA TYR A 97 2.49 -4.48 7.36
C TYR A 97 1.19 -4.97 6.71
N LEU A 98 0.46 -5.89 7.35
CA LEU A 98 -0.71 -6.53 6.80
C LEU A 98 -1.86 -5.56 6.43
N PRO A 99 -2.16 -4.50 7.19
CA PRO A 99 -3.14 -3.48 6.79
C PRO A 99 -2.78 -2.81 5.45
N TYR A 100 -1.49 -2.56 5.20
CA TYR A 100 -1.01 -1.97 3.95
C TYR A 100 -1.12 -2.92 2.76
N PHE A 101 -1.26 -4.23 2.99
CA PHE A 101 -1.61 -5.20 1.96
C PHE A 101 -3.13 -5.29 1.77
N VAL A 102 -3.87 -5.47 2.87
CA VAL A 102 -5.31 -5.73 2.83
C VAL A 102 -6.08 -4.56 2.25
N PHE A 103 -5.73 -3.32 2.61
CA PHE A 103 -6.44 -2.14 2.16
C PHE A 103 -6.38 -1.94 0.62
N PRO A 104 -5.20 -1.85 -0.04
CA PRO A 104 -5.13 -1.69 -1.48
C PRO A 104 -5.64 -2.92 -2.24
N PHE A 105 -5.42 -4.13 -1.71
CA PHE A 105 -5.96 -5.34 -2.32
C PHE A 105 -7.49 -5.37 -2.29
N ALA A 106 -8.10 -5.05 -1.14
CA ALA A 106 -9.55 -4.96 -1.02
C ALA A 106 -10.12 -3.86 -1.94
N MET A 107 -9.46 -2.71 -2.05
CA MET A 107 -9.84 -1.67 -3.01
C MET A 107 -9.81 -2.18 -4.46
N ALA A 108 -8.75 -2.88 -4.86
CA ALA A 108 -8.64 -3.45 -6.20
C ALA A 108 -9.74 -4.48 -6.47
N VAL A 109 -10.00 -5.39 -5.53
CA VAL A 109 -11.06 -6.40 -5.66
C VAL A 109 -12.44 -5.75 -5.75
N ARG A 110 -12.74 -4.74 -4.93
CA ARG A 110 -14.03 -4.03 -5.01
C ARG A 110 -14.23 -3.36 -6.36
N MET A 111 -13.18 -2.75 -6.91
CA MET A 111 -13.22 -2.12 -8.23
C MET A 111 -13.27 -3.13 -9.38
N LEU A 112 -12.76 -4.35 -9.19
CA LEU A 112 -12.86 -5.45 -10.15
C LEU A 112 -14.26 -6.07 -10.20
N VAL A 113 -14.89 -6.28 -9.05
CA VAL A 113 -16.20 -6.95 -8.94
C VAL A 113 -17.36 -6.01 -9.28
N THR A 114 -17.16 -4.70 -9.14
CA THR A 114 -18.22 -3.71 -9.35
C THR A 114 -18.11 -3.06 -10.74
N ASP A 115 -19.01 -3.35 -11.66
CA ASP A 115 -19.00 -2.73 -13.01
C ASP A 115 -19.27 -1.21 -13.00
N CYS A 116 -20.02 -0.74 -12.00
CA CYS A 116 -20.38 0.67 -11.82
C CYS A 116 -20.22 1.06 -10.34
N PRO A 117 -19.00 1.30 -9.85
CA PRO A 117 -18.75 1.64 -8.45
C PRO A 117 -19.21 3.05 -8.07
N PHE A 118 -19.42 3.90 -9.07
CA PHE A 118 -19.95 5.26 -8.89
C PHE A 118 -21.19 5.45 -9.76
N GLU A 119 -22.16 6.18 -9.23
CA GLU A 119 -23.42 6.48 -9.90
C GLU A 119 -23.18 7.51 -11.03
N SER A 120 -22.56 7.06 -12.12
CA SER A 120 -22.53 7.84 -13.36
C SER A 120 -23.86 7.64 -14.08
N THR A 121 -24.41 8.72 -14.61
CA THR A 121 -25.71 8.81 -15.31
C THR A 121 -25.86 7.76 -16.43
N ASN A 122 -24.75 7.20 -16.92
CA ASN A 122 -24.68 6.21 -17.99
C ASN A 122 -24.89 4.74 -17.53
N CYS A 123 -24.77 4.43 -16.23
CA CYS A 123 -25.01 3.07 -15.71
C CYS A 123 -26.51 2.74 -15.53
N ARG A 124 -27.39 3.75 -15.59
CA ARG A 124 -28.84 3.56 -15.44
C ARG A 124 -29.45 2.79 -16.63
N GLY A 125 -28.82 2.83 -17.80
CA GLY A 125 -29.27 2.12 -19.02
C GLY A 125 -28.94 0.63 -19.08
N LYS A 126 -27.98 0.13 -18.28
CA LYS A 126 -27.61 -1.31 -18.27
C LYS A 126 -28.31 -2.15 -17.20
N LYS A 127 -29.03 -1.53 -16.26
CA LYS A 127 -29.82 -2.24 -15.23
C LYS A 127 -31.25 -2.59 -15.69
N GLN A 128 -31.66 -2.21 -16.90
CA GLN A 128 -33.01 -2.43 -17.44
C GLN A 128 -33.05 -3.32 -18.70
N ALA A 129 -31.93 -3.95 -19.08
CA ALA A 129 -31.86 -4.90 -20.19
C ALA A 129 -31.54 -6.30 -19.67
#